data_AF-A0A429RT07-F1
#
_entry.id   AF-A0A429RT07-F1
#
_cell.length_a   1.000
_cell.length_b   1.000
_cell.length_c   1.000
_cell.angle_alpha   90.00
_cell.angle_beta   90.00
_cell.angle_gamma   90.00
#
_symmetry.space_group_name_H-M   'P 1'
#
loop_
_entity.id
_entity.type
_entity.pdbx_description
1 polymer ?
#
loop_
_entity_poly.entity_id
_entity_poly.type
_entity_poly.pdbx_seq_one_letter_code
_entity_poly.pdbx_strand_id
1 'polypeptide(L)'
;PEPAAALLPALDPTPMGWRHRDWYLDPAHVPELFDRNGNIGPTVWWNGRVVGGWAQRPDGEIVTHLLPDTDTGTGASTSRDARTAIATEAARLTAFFGPTRARPSMRTPLERRLSQEE
;
A
#
# COMPACT_ATOMS: atom_id res chain seq x y z
N PRO A 1 12.25 -4.15 17.45
CA PRO A 1 10.82 -4.08 17.09
C PRO A 1 10.45 -5.38 16.37
N GLU A 2 9.25 -5.93 16.60
CA GLU A 2 8.80 -7.11 15.86
C GLU A 2 8.50 -6.76 14.40
N PRO A 3 8.70 -7.69 13.45
CA PRO A 3 8.36 -7.47 12.06
C PRO A 3 6.87 -7.15 11.91
N ALA A 4 6.53 -5.98 11.36
CA ALA A 4 5.15 -5.49 11.32
C ALA A 4 4.77 -4.98 9.93
N ALA A 5 3.63 -5.46 9.44
CA ALA A 5 2.97 -4.95 8.25
C ALA A 5 1.80 -4.04 8.62
N ALA A 6 1.54 -3.02 7.80
CA ALA A 6 0.36 -2.16 7.94
C ALA A 6 -0.21 -1.78 6.57
N LEU A 7 -1.54 -1.68 6.47
CA LEU A 7 -2.25 -1.17 5.29
C LEU A 7 -2.87 0.19 5.63
N LEU A 8 -2.27 1.27 5.13
CA LEU A 8 -2.75 2.62 5.41
C LEU A 8 -3.68 3.10 4.30
N PRO A 9 -4.76 3.84 4.63
CA PRO A 9 -5.72 4.32 3.64
C PRO A 9 -5.11 5.39 2.73
N ALA A 10 -5.84 5.73 1.66
CA ALA A 10 -5.52 6.89 0.85
C ALA A 10 -5.53 8.17 1.71
N LEU A 11 -4.66 9.12 1.37
CA LEU A 11 -4.48 10.38 2.10
C LEU A 11 -4.05 10.24 3.57
N ASP A 12 -3.46 9.11 3.95
CA ASP A 12 -2.91 8.95 5.29
C ASP A 12 -1.86 10.06 5.57
N PRO A 13 -1.91 10.72 6.75
CA PRO A 13 -1.00 11.81 7.08
C PRO A 13 0.46 11.37 7.19
N THR A 14 0.75 10.08 7.42
CA THR A 14 2.10 9.54 7.57
C THR A 14 2.94 9.78 6.31
N PRO A 15 2.53 9.27 5.12
CA PRO A 15 3.23 9.56 3.86
C PRO A 15 3.00 10.97 3.30
N MET A 16 1.93 11.67 3.70
CA MET A 16 1.60 13.02 3.21
C MET A 16 2.35 14.14 3.94
N GLY A 17 2.71 13.94 5.21
CA GLY A 17 3.14 15.01 6.11
C GLY A 17 4.57 15.53 5.89
N TRP A 18 5.39 14.88 5.07
CA TRP A 18 6.82 15.18 4.94
C TRP A 18 7.23 15.46 3.49
N ARG A 19 7.97 16.56 3.30
CA ARG A 19 8.53 16.96 2.00
C ARG A 19 9.67 16.04 1.55
N HIS A 20 10.54 15.66 2.48
CA HIS A 20 11.64 14.72 2.25
C HIS A 20 11.30 13.41 2.94
N ARG A 21 10.95 12.39 2.15
CA ARG A 21 10.37 11.12 2.64
C ARG A 21 11.10 9.87 2.16
N ASP A 22 12.27 10.06 1.55
CA ASP A 22 13.06 9.00 0.92
C ASP A 22 13.55 7.92 1.93
N TRP A 23 13.51 8.26 3.23
CA TRP A 23 13.83 7.35 4.33
C TRP A 23 12.74 6.32 4.63
N TYR A 24 11.52 6.47 4.09
CA TYR A 24 10.48 5.42 4.14
C TYR A 24 9.77 5.19 2.81
N LEU A 25 9.88 6.08 1.83
CA LEU A 25 9.25 5.94 0.53
C LEU A 25 10.31 6.00 -0.55
N ASP A 26 10.42 4.96 -1.36
CA ASP A 26 11.32 4.97 -2.50
C ASP A 26 10.85 6.00 -3.56
N PRO A 27 11.72 6.93 -4.02
CA PRO A 27 11.40 7.84 -5.12
C PRO A 27 10.90 7.13 -6.39
N ALA A 28 11.38 5.91 -6.67
CA ALA A 28 10.94 5.10 -7.81
C ALA A 28 9.50 4.61 -7.68
N HIS A 29 8.95 4.55 -6.47
CA HIS A 29 7.56 4.15 -6.23
C HIS A 29 6.57 5.32 -6.34
N VAL A 30 7.06 6.57 -6.32
CA VAL A 30 6.21 7.78 -6.38
C VAL A 30 5.27 7.79 -7.59
N PRO A 31 5.70 7.45 -8.83
CA PRO A 31 4.81 7.46 -10.00
C PRO A 31 3.64 6.49 -9.89
N GLU A 32 3.75 5.46 -9.05
CA GLU A 32 2.72 4.43 -8.85
C GLU A 32 1.76 4.78 -7.70
N LEU A 33 2.29 5.40 -6.65
CA LEU A 33 1.59 5.60 -5.39
C LEU A 33 0.95 6.98 -5.24
N PHE A 34 1.27 7.94 -6.12
CA PHE A 34 0.74 9.29 -6.07
C PHE A 34 -0.05 9.63 -7.34
N ASP A 35 -1.10 10.44 -7.19
CA ASP A 35 -1.76 11.07 -8.32
C ASP A 35 -1.01 12.32 -8.81
N ARG A 36 -1.49 12.93 -9.90
CA ARG A 36 -0.89 14.15 -10.48
C ARG A 36 -0.88 15.34 -9.53
N ASN A 37 -1.78 15.37 -8.55
CA ASN A 37 -1.91 16.46 -7.59
C ASN A 37 -1.04 16.22 -6.34
N GLY A 38 -0.31 15.11 -6.28
CA GLY A 38 0.51 14.73 -5.14
C GLY A 38 -0.27 14.06 -4.01
N ASN A 39 -1.48 13.57 -4.27
CA ASN A 39 -2.23 12.79 -3.30
C ASN A 39 -1.80 11.34 -3.33
N ILE A 40 -1.55 10.76 -2.16
CA ILE A 40 -1.18 9.36 -2.06
C ILE A 40 -2.40 8.44 -2.00
N GLY A 41 -2.29 7.30 -2.69
CA GLY A 41 -3.25 6.21 -2.62
C GLY A 41 -3.06 5.35 -1.37
N PRO A 42 -3.84 4.26 -1.22
CA PRO A 42 -3.66 3.32 -0.13
C PRO A 42 -2.31 2.58 -0.24
N THR A 43 -1.60 2.46 0.88
CA THR A 43 -0.20 2.01 0.91
C THR A 43 -0.01 0.76 1.76
N VAL A 44 0.91 -0.11 1.31
CA VAL A 44 1.39 -1.27 2.06
C VAL A 44 2.71 -0.89 2.71
N TRP A 45 2.81 -1.13 4.01
CA TRP A 45 3.99 -0.84 4.83
C TRP A 45 4.61 -2.11 5.37
N TRP A 46 5.92 -2.12 5.43
CA TRP A 46 6.72 -3.15 6.09
C TRP A 46 7.85 -2.50 6.88
N ASN A 47 7.89 -2.76 8.19
CA ASN A 47 8.93 -2.23 9.09
C ASN A 47 9.17 -0.71 8.94
N GLY A 48 8.09 0.05 8.80
CA GLY A 48 8.14 1.51 8.68
C GLY A 48 8.52 2.05 7.30
N ARG A 49 8.55 1.20 6.26
CA ARG A 49 8.77 1.62 4.87
C ARG A 49 7.59 1.24 3.98
N VAL A 50 7.28 2.09 3.02
CA VAL A 50 6.30 1.83 1.97
C VAL A 50 6.92 0.84 0.99
N VAL A 51 6.21 -0.26 0.76
CA VAL A 51 6.65 -1.37 -0.11
C VAL A 51 5.67 -1.67 -1.24
N GLY A 52 4.56 -0.96 -1.30
CA GLY A 52 3.53 -1.19 -2.29
C GLY A 52 2.24 -0.46 -2.01
N GLY A 53 1.16 -0.91 -2.65
CA GLY A 53 -0.18 -0.36 -2.51
C GLY A 53 -1.23 -1.44 -2.39
N TRP A 54 -2.42 -1.05 -1.96
CA TRP A 54 -3.56 -1.93 -1.85
C TRP A 54 -4.82 -1.26 -2.44
N ALA A 55 -5.80 -2.08 -2.79
CA ALA A 55 -7.11 -1.62 -3.22
C ALA A 55 -8.19 -2.57 -2.71
N GLN A 56 -9.42 -2.07 -2.67
CA GLN A 56 -10.60 -2.91 -2.48
C GLN A 56 -11.24 -3.18 -3.85
N ARG A 57 -11.41 -4.46 -4.19
CA ARG A 57 -12.12 -4.91 -5.39
C ARG A 57 -13.64 -4.75 -5.24
N PRO A 58 -14.42 -4.75 -6.34
CA PRO A 58 -15.88 -4.62 -6.27
C PRO A 58 -16.56 -5.69 -5.40
N ASP A 59 -16.01 -6.91 -5.40
CA ASP A 59 -16.47 -8.03 -4.57
C ASP A 59 -16.17 -7.87 -3.07
N GLY A 60 -15.30 -6.93 -2.70
CA GLY A 60 -14.93 -6.60 -1.33
C GLY A 60 -13.56 -7.08 -0.90
N GLU A 61 -12.87 -7.87 -1.74
CA GLU A 61 -11.54 -8.36 -1.45
C GLU A 61 -10.53 -7.20 -1.32
N ILE A 62 -9.70 -7.26 -0.27
CA ILE A 62 -8.52 -6.40 -0.16
C ILE A 62 -7.35 -7.06 -0.87
N VAL A 63 -6.96 -6.49 -1.99
CA VAL A 63 -5.79 -6.93 -2.76
C VAL A 63 -4.60 -6.02 -2.51
N THR A 64 -3.42 -6.63 -2.47
CA THR A 64 -2.16 -5.92 -2.23
C THR A 64 -1.18 -6.21 -3.36
N HIS A 65 -0.32 -5.25 -3.67
CA HIS A 65 0.76 -5.42 -4.63
C HIS A 65 2.02 -4.79 -4.11
N LEU A 66 3.07 -5.61 -4.03
CA LEU A 66 4.41 -5.17 -3.66
C LEU A 66 5.11 -4.65 -4.91
N LEU A 67 5.60 -3.42 -4.83
CA LEU A 67 6.45 -2.86 -5.88
C LEU A 67 7.84 -3.50 -5.81
N PRO A 68 8.59 -3.55 -6.94
CA PRO A 68 9.94 -4.10 -6.94
C PRO A 68 10.83 -3.43 -5.89
N ASP A 69 11.57 -4.25 -5.14
CA ASP A 69 12.63 -3.74 -4.27
C ASP A 69 13.70 -3.05 -5.15
N THR A 70 14.16 -1.89 -4.72
CA THR A 70 15.32 -1.21 -5.30
C THR A 70 16.58 -1.49 -4.46
N ASP A 71 17.71 -0.91 -4.83
CA ASP A 71 18.96 -0.98 -4.04
C ASP A 71 18.81 -0.41 -2.61
N THR A 72 17.78 0.41 -2.37
CA THR A 72 17.43 0.95 -1.03
C THR A 72 16.24 0.24 -0.39
N GLY A 73 15.80 -0.86 -0.98
CA GLY A 73 14.60 -1.61 -0.60
C GLY A 73 14.73 -2.38 0.71
N THR A 74 13.59 -2.75 1.27
CA THR A 74 13.49 -3.56 2.50
C THR A 74 13.73 -5.06 2.29
N GLY A 75 13.82 -5.53 1.04
CA GLY A 75 13.75 -6.95 0.70
C GLY A 75 12.34 -7.52 0.93
N ALA A 76 11.31 -6.67 0.94
CA ALA A 76 9.95 -7.09 1.28
C ALA A 76 9.34 -7.94 0.16
N SER A 77 9.72 -7.67 -1.09
CA SER A 77 9.23 -8.44 -2.23
C SER A 77 9.77 -9.88 -2.21
N THR A 78 10.91 -10.15 -1.60
CA THR A 78 11.49 -11.50 -1.51
C THR A 78 11.29 -12.17 -0.15
N SER A 79 10.97 -11.39 0.89
CA SER A 79 10.74 -11.87 2.25
C SER A 79 9.41 -12.63 2.39
N ARG A 80 9.50 -13.88 2.87
CA ARG A 80 8.32 -14.68 3.24
C ARG A 80 7.56 -14.03 4.39
N ASP A 81 8.26 -13.56 5.42
CA ASP A 81 7.64 -12.97 6.61
C ASP A 81 6.84 -11.71 6.25
N ALA A 82 7.39 -10.87 5.37
CA ALA A 82 6.70 -9.68 4.88
C ALA A 82 5.40 -10.08 4.16
N ARG A 83 5.47 -11.04 3.23
CA ARG A 83 4.31 -11.53 2.47
C ARG A 83 3.24 -12.12 3.39
N THR A 84 3.64 -12.92 4.39
CA THR A 84 2.70 -13.52 5.35
C THR A 84 2.05 -12.46 6.24
N ALA A 85 2.81 -11.49 6.74
CA ALA A 85 2.28 -10.40 7.56
C ALA A 85 1.30 -9.50 6.77
N ILE A 86 1.66 -9.16 5.54
CA ILE A 86 0.80 -8.36 4.65
C ILE A 86 -0.49 -9.11 4.29
N ALA A 87 -0.40 -10.41 3.99
CA ALA A 87 -1.58 -11.22 3.71
C ALA A 87 -2.52 -11.31 4.93
N THR A 88 -1.94 -11.44 6.13
CA THR A 88 -2.70 -11.43 7.39
C THR A 88 -3.44 -10.10 7.58
N GLU A 89 -2.76 -8.99 7.32
CA GLU A 89 -3.36 -7.66 7.45
C GLU A 89 -4.43 -7.39 6.39
N ALA A 90 -4.24 -7.85 5.15
CA ALA A 90 -5.24 -7.78 4.09
C ALA A 90 -6.51 -8.58 4.46
N ALA A 91 -6.34 -9.79 5.02
CA ALA A 91 -7.47 -10.60 5.49
C ALA A 91 -8.21 -9.92 6.66
N ARG A 92 -7.46 -9.35 7.61
CA ARG A 92 -8.04 -8.58 8.73
C ARG A 92 -8.83 -7.37 8.23
N LEU A 93 -8.29 -6.63 7.26
CA LEU A 93 -8.94 -5.45 6.69
C LEU A 93 -10.17 -5.83 5.85
N THR A 94 -10.12 -6.94 5.11
CA THR A 94 -11.27 -7.52 4.41
C THR A 94 -12.42 -7.81 5.38
N ALA A 95 -12.11 -8.51 6.48
CA ALA A 95 -13.09 -8.81 7.52
C ALA A 95 -13.65 -7.53 8.19
N PHE A 96 -12.79 -6.53 8.42
CA PHE A 96 -13.17 -5.25 8.99
C PHE A 96 -14.16 -4.48 8.10
N PHE A 97 -13.93 -4.42 6.79
CA PHE A 97 -14.85 -3.72 5.88
C PHE A 97 -16.17 -4.46 5.68
N GLY A 98 -16.16 -5.80 5.69
CA GLY A 98 -17.35 -6.63 5.50
C GLY A 98 -18.12 -6.24 4.22
N PRO A 99 -19.39 -5.81 4.30
CA PRO A 99 -20.17 -5.39 3.12
C PRO A 99 -19.82 -3.99 2.61
N THR A 100 -19.02 -3.21 3.35
CA THR A 100 -18.66 -1.85 2.97
C THR A 100 -17.70 -1.84 1.79
N ARG A 101 -17.92 -0.93 0.84
CA ARG A 101 -17.04 -0.72 -0.33
C ARG A 101 -16.50 0.70 -0.31
N ALA A 102 -15.28 0.87 0.19
CA ALA A 102 -14.60 2.16 0.24
C ALA A 102 -13.82 2.38 -1.05
N ARG A 103 -14.28 3.31 -1.89
CA ARG A 103 -13.52 3.75 -3.08
C ARG A 103 -12.82 5.08 -2.78
N PRO A 104 -11.48 5.17 -2.90
CA PRO A 104 -10.77 6.43 -2.78
C PRO A 104 -11.28 7.46 -3.80
N SER A 105 -11.49 8.70 -3.36
CA SER A 105 -11.85 9.81 -4.25
C SER A 105 -10.67 10.24 -5.13
N MET A 106 -9.45 10.11 -4.61
CA MET A 106 -8.19 10.39 -5.30
C MET A 106 -7.51 9.06 -5.61
N ARG A 107 -7.55 8.70 -6.90
CA ARG A 107 -7.18 7.37 -7.38
C ARG A 107 -5.84 7.40 -8.08
N THR A 108 -4.88 6.64 -7.55
CA THR A 108 -3.50 6.57 -8.05
C THR A 108 -3.34 5.46 -9.09
N PRO A 109 -2.26 5.46 -9.89
CA PRO A 109 -2.06 4.46 -10.93
C PRO A 109 -2.13 3.01 -10.42
N LEU A 110 -1.43 2.71 -9.32
CA LEU A 110 -1.44 1.36 -8.75
C LEU A 110 -2.83 0.96 -8.21
N GLU A 111 -3.48 1.84 -7.45
CA GLU A 111 -4.81 1.57 -6.89
C GLU A 111 -5.84 1.30 -8.00
N ARG A 112 -5.79 2.05 -9.09
CA ARG A 112 -6.68 1.84 -10.24
C ARG A 112 -6.53 0.46 -10.83
N ARG A 113 -5.29 0.03 -11.12
CA ARG A 113 -5.02 -1.30 -11.70
C ARG A 113 -5.55 -2.40 -10.78
N LEU A 114 -5.19 -2.37 -9.50
CA LEU A 114 -5.59 -3.40 -8.53
C LEU A 114 -7.11 -3.53 -8.36
N SER A 115 -7.83 -2.41 -8.35
CA SER A 115 -9.29 -2.43 -8.17
C SER A 115 -10.09 -2.92 -9.39
N GLN A 116 -9.42 -3.03 -10.55
CA GLN A 116 -10.02 -3.35 -11.84
C GLN A 116 -9.61 -4.73 -12.36
N GLU A 117 -8.53 -5.30 -11.84
CA GLU A 117 -8.11 -6.67 -12.11
C GLU A 117 -9.11 -7.64 -11.46
N GLU A 118 -9.72 -8.53 -12.27
CA GLU A 118 -10.51 -9.68 -11.81
C GLU A 118 -9.59 -10.77 -11.22
#